data_AF-A0A6N7WB93-F1
#
_entry.id   AF-A0A6N7WB93-F1
#
_cell.length_a   1.000
_cell.length_b   1.000
_cell.length_c   1.000
_cell.angle_alpha   90.00
_cell.angle_beta   90.00
_cell.angle_gamma   90.00
#
_symmetry.space_group_name_H-M   'P 1'
#
loop_
_entity.id
_entity.type
_entity.pdbx_description
1 polymer ?
#
loop_
_entity_poly.entity_id
_entity_poly.type
_entity_poly.pdbx_seq_one_letter_code
_entity_poly.pdbx_strand_id
1 'polypeptide(L)'
;MLFYILFIIGGIIVDQLTKYLAVTFLSPVTTVPVIPHVFHLTYVENTGAAFSIFAGKQIFLILLTLIFIIVLVYFFVIMPKTKRYFDVNLALSMIISGAVGNLIDRIRLNYVIDFFDVRLIGFAIFNIADIFVVVGCILMVIAIFRNKELLNDPPSLAKKKRQRAAQTLKKSKASAKTDNTPAEHTDEEAQGLNKDVLSKRKPRKRRRNLEPKVMTKIEKLPEHYSSIDFEPGPPPEEPEFLQHKKKKDSKD
;
A
#
# COMPACT_ATOMS: atom_id res chain seq x y z
N MET A 1 9.38 11.43 12.42
CA MET A 1 7.92 11.60 12.23
C MET A 1 7.63 12.95 11.63
N LEU A 2 7.99 14.05 12.32
CA LEU A 2 7.77 15.43 11.85
C LEU A 2 8.25 15.68 10.41
N PHE A 3 9.48 15.29 10.08
CA PHE A 3 10.03 15.41 8.72
C PHE A 3 9.08 14.89 7.62
N TYR A 4 8.54 13.69 7.81
CA TYR A 4 7.65 13.06 6.82
C TYR A 4 6.30 13.80 6.72
N ILE A 5 5.77 14.29 7.84
CA ILE A 5 4.52 15.07 7.84
C ILE A 5 4.73 16.39 7.09
N LEU A 6 5.84 17.09 7.35
CA LEU A 6 6.20 18.31 6.63
C LEU A 6 6.42 18.04 5.14
N PHE A 7 7.02 16.90 4.80
CA PHE A 7 7.14 16.48 3.41
C PHE A 7 5.77 16.28 2.76
N ILE A 8 4.83 15.61 3.45
CA ILE A 8 3.47 15.39 2.94
C ILE A 8 2.75 16.71 2.69
N ILE A 9 2.74 17.58 3.69
CA ILE A 9 2.08 18.89 3.61
C ILE A 9 2.73 19.76 2.53
N GLY A 10 4.06 19.83 2.51
CA GLY A 10 4.81 20.57 1.51
C GLY A 10 4.53 20.07 0.10
N GLY A 11 4.47 18.74 -0.09
CA GLY A 11 4.13 18.15 -1.37
C GLY A 11 2.74 18.52 -1.86
N ILE A 12 1.74 18.47 -0.98
CA ILE A 12 0.36 18.89 -1.30
C ILE A 12 0.31 20.37 -1.66
N ILE A 13 1.02 21.23 -0.91
CA ILE A 13 1.09 22.67 -1.19
C ILE A 13 1.71 22.93 -2.56
N VAL A 14 2.82 22.26 -2.89
CA VAL A 14 3.48 22.42 -4.19
C VAL A 14 2.55 21.99 -5.32
N ASP A 15 1.88 20.84 -5.21
CA ASP A 15 0.90 20.39 -6.21
C ASP A 15 -0.20 21.43 -6.43
N GLN A 16 -0.88 21.83 -5.35
CA GLN A 16 -1.99 22.79 -5.42
C GLN A 16 -1.55 24.17 -5.93
N LEU A 17 -0.35 24.63 -5.56
CA LEU A 17 0.21 25.89 -6.07
C LEU A 17 0.46 25.78 -7.58
N THR A 18 1.10 24.70 -8.04
CA THR A 18 1.37 24.54 -9.49
C THR A 18 0.09 24.43 -10.32
N LYS A 19 -0.95 23.76 -9.80
CA LYS A 19 -2.26 23.70 -10.44
C LYS A 19 -2.97 25.04 -10.47
N TYR A 20 -2.89 25.82 -9.39
CA TYR A 20 -3.38 27.19 -9.37
C TYR A 20 -2.70 28.04 -10.44
N LEU A 21 -1.37 27.97 -10.55
CA LEU A 21 -0.61 28.66 -11.60
C LEU A 21 -1.02 28.18 -13.00
N ALA A 22 -1.24 26.88 -13.20
CA ALA A 22 -1.73 26.34 -14.47
C ALA A 22 -3.09 26.94 -14.85
N VAL A 23 -4.04 27.02 -13.91
CA VAL A 23 -5.33 27.68 -14.17
C VAL A 23 -5.14 29.16 -14.51
N THR A 24 -4.32 29.90 -13.75
CA THR A 24 -4.14 31.34 -13.96
C THR A 24 -3.48 31.66 -15.30
N PHE A 25 -2.45 30.91 -15.69
CA PHE A 25 -1.61 31.27 -16.84
C PHE A 25 -1.88 30.45 -18.10
N LEU A 26 -2.36 29.20 -17.97
CA LEU A 26 -2.56 28.30 -19.11
C LEU A 26 -4.02 28.19 -19.53
N SER A 27 -5.00 28.33 -18.63
CA SER A 27 -6.42 28.27 -19.02
C SER A 27 -6.79 29.24 -20.16
N PRO A 28 -6.31 30.50 -20.19
CA PRO A 28 -6.65 31.44 -21.27
C PRO A 28 -6.01 31.14 -22.63
N VAL A 29 -4.89 30.42 -22.66
CA VAL A 29 -4.08 30.19 -23.87
C VAL A 29 -4.01 28.71 -24.28
N THR A 30 -4.50 27.83 -23.42
CA THR A 30 -4.52 26.36 -23.52
C THR A 30 -3.15 25.68 -23.56
N THR A 31 -2.19 26.16 -24.35
CA THR A 31 -0.88 25.52 -24.55
C THR A 31 0.23 26.54 -24.73
N VAL A 32 1.34 26.33 -24.02
CA VAL A 32 2.58 27.08 -24.19
C VAL A 32 3.74 26.12 -24.50
N PRO A 33 4.43 26.22 -25.66
CA PRO A 33 5.61 25.41 -25.93
C PRO A 33 6.79 25.87 -25.07
N VAL A 34 7.36 24.97 -24.28
CA VAL A 34 8.59 25.24 -23.51
C VAL A 34 9.81 24.83 -24.33
N ILE A 35 9.75 23.63 -24.91
CA ILE A 35 10.70 23.14 -25.91
C ILE A 35 9.86 22.69 -27.11
N PRO A 36 9.94 23.39 -28.26
CA PRO A 36 9.14 23.06 -29.44
C PRO A 36 9.21 21.57 -29.78
N HIS A 37 8.05 20.97 -30.06
CA HIS A 37 7.87 19.54 -30.35
C HIS A 37 8.25 18.53 -29.24
N VAL A 38 8.87 18.96 -28.13
CA VAL A 38 9.33 18.06 -27.06
C VAL A 38 8.49 18.17 -25.80
N PHE A 39 8.36 19.37 -25.26
CA PHE A 39 7.74 19.61 -23.96
C PHE A 39 6.92 20.90 -23.96
N HIS A 40 5.66 20.78 -23.55
CA HIS A 40 4.71 21.87 -23.50
C HIS A 40 4.07 21.94 -22.13
N LEU A 41 3.54 23.11 -21.81
CA LEU A 41 2.59 23.29 -20.73
C LEU A 41 1.20 23.39 -21.36
N THR A 42 0.37 22.35 -21.17
CA THR A 42 -0.93 22.21 -21.83
C THR A 42 -2.02 22.02 -20.78
N TYR A 43 -2.89 23.01 -20.59
CA TYR A 43 -3.97 22.94 -19.61
C TYR A 43 -5.03 21.90 -20.00
N VAL A 44 -5.27 20.93 -19.11
CA VAL A 44 -6.28 19.89 -19.29
C VAL A 44 -7.07 19.67 -18.00
N GLU A 45 -8.40 19.58 -18.14
CA GLU A 45 -9.31 19.15 -17.09
C GLU A 45 -9.58 17.65 -17.24
N ASN A 46 -8.91 16.84 -16.42
CA ASN A 46 -9.00 15.39 -16.50
C ASN A 46 -10.15 14.85 -15.63
N THR A 47 -11.22 14.41 -16.29
CA THR A 47 -12.39 13.80 -15.64
C THR A 47 -12.25 12.30 -15.40
N GLY A 48 -11.11 11.70 -15.75
CA GLY A 48 -10.80 10.28 -15.56
C GLY A 48 -9.65 10.04 -14.57
N ALA A 49 -9.11 8.83 -14.61
CA ALA A 49 -7.84 8.46 -13.99
C ALA A 49 -6.71 8.49 -15.04
N ALA A 50 -5.64 7.71 -14.85
CA ALA A 50 -4.55 7.60 -15.83
C ALA A 50 -5.10 7.21 -17.21
N PHE A 51 -4.61 7.87 -18.27
CA PHE A 51 -5.11 7.68 -19.65
C PHE A 51 -6.63 7.91 -19.80
N SER A 52 -7.23 8.74 -18.92
CA SER A 52 -8.65 9.08 -18.92
C SER A 52 -9.61 7.90 -18.75
N ILE A 53 -9.14 6.76 -18.21
CA ILE A 53 -10.03 5.65 -17.88
C ILE A 53 -11.04 6.07 -16.79
N PHE A 54 -12.26 5.51 -16.83
CA PHE A 54 -13.36 5.89 -15.93
C PHE A 54 -13.75 7.38 -15.96
N ALA A 55 -13.56 8.04 -17.10
CA ALA A 55 -14.02 9.43 -17.30
C ALA A 55 -15.50 9.60 -16.90
N GLY A 56 -15.78 10.67 -16.16
CA GLY A 56 -17.13 11.01 -15.67
C GLY A 56 -17.60 10.19 -14.46
N LYS A 57 -16.78 9.26 -13.93
CA LYS A 57 -17.11 8.47 -12.72
C LYS A 57 -16.46 9.05 -11.46
N GLN A 58 -16.64 10.35 -11.22
CA GLN A 58 -15.94 11.06 -10.14
C GLN A 58 -16.18 10.48 -8.75
N ILE A 59 -17.44 10.14 -8.42
CA ILE A 59 -17.77 9.54 -7.13
C ILE A 59 -16.99 8.23 -6.93
N PHE A 60 -16.90 7.39 -7.96
CA PHE A 60 -16.12 6.15 -7.91
C PHE A 60 -14.64 6.44 -7.69
N LEU A 61 -14.05 7.37 -8.44
CA LEU A 61 -12.64 7.74 -8.31
C LEU A 61 -12.31 8.35 -6.94
N ILE A 62 -13.20 9.17 -6.39
CA ILE A 62 -13.07 9.76 -5.05
C ILE A 62 -13.06 8.66 -4.00
N LEU A 63 -14.05 7.76 -4.02
CA LEU A 63 -14.16 6.66 -3.05
C LEU A 63 -12.96 5.72 -3.14
N LEU A 64 -12.54 5.36 -4.36
CA LEU A 64 -11.37 4.52 -4.60
C LEU A 64 -10.10 5.16 -4.02
N THR A 65 -9.87 6.44 -4.34
CA THR A 65 -8.69 7.18 -3.86
C THR A 65 -8.71 7.32 -2.34
N LEU A 66 -9.88 7.57 -1.74
CA LEU A 66 -10.03 7.66 -0.29
C LEU A 66 -9.66 6.33 0.41
N ILE A 67 -10.14 5.20 -0.12
CA ILE A 67 -9.77 3.86 0.39
C ILE A 67 -8.26 3.66 0.31
N PHE A 68 -7.63 4.00 -0.82
CA PHE A 68 -6.17 3.88 -0.97
C PHE A 68 -5.42 4.77 0.02
N ILE A 69 -5.83 6.02 0.22
CA ILE A 69 -5.21 6.92 1.19
C ILE A 69 -5.31 6.35 2.61
N ILE A 70 -6.47 5.81 3.01
CA ILE A 70 -6.65 5.18 4.32
C ILE A 70 -5.65 4.03 4.51
N VAL A 71 -5.52 3.15 3.51
CA VAL A 71 -4.57 2.03 3.53
C VAL A 71 -3.13 2.53 3.63
N LEU A 72 -2.73 3.52 2.83
CA LEU A 72 -1.39 4.09 2.83
C LEU A 72 -1.06 4.79 4.16
N VAL A 73 -2.00 5.53 4.72
CA VAL A 73 -1.85 6.19 6.02
C VAL A 73 -1.74 5.15 7.13
N TYR A 74 -2.53 4.08 7.09
CA TYR A 74 -2.39 2.96 8.03
C TYR A 74 -0.97 2.40 7.98
N PHE A 75 -0.46 2.06 6.79
CA PHE A 75 0.91 1.58 6.63
C PHE A 75 1.96 2.60 7.11
N PHE A 76 1.76 3.87 6.80
CA PHE A 76 2.64 4.94 7.24
C PHE A 76 2.68 5.03 8.77
N VAL A 77 1.56 4.92 9.47
CA VAL A 77 1.52 5.01 10.94
C VAL A 77 2.20 3.81 11.61
N ILE A 78 1.99 2.60 11.10
CA ILE A 78 2.57 1.39 11.71
C ILE A 78 4.06 1.19 11.37
N MET A 79 4.55 1.82 10.29
CA MET A 79 5.93 1.63 9.84
C MET A 79 6.94 2.28 10.80
N PRO A 80 7.98 1.57 11.25
CA PRO A 80 8.99 2.14 12.14
C PRO A 80 9.68 3.33 11.49
N LYS A 81 9.88 4.41 12.25
CA LYS A 81 10.55 5.64 11.75
C LYS A 81 12.07 5.58 11.99
N THR A 82 12.69 4.43 11.71
CA THR A 82 14.15 4.25 11.85
C THR A 82 14.84 4.38 10.50
N LYS A 83 16.18 4.55 10.50
CA LYS A 83 16.98 4.68 9.28
C LYS A 83 16.77 3.52 8.29
N ARG A 84 16.58 2.30 8.82
CA ARG A 84 16.31 1.09 8.02
C ARG A 84 15.05 1.18 7.16
N TYR A 85 14.04 1.93 7.61
CA TYR A 85 12.75 2.09 6.93
C TYR A 85 12.59 3.47 6.31
N PHE A 86 13.67 4.24 6.20
CA PHE A 86 13.62 5.61 5.69
C PHE A 86 13.01 5.64 4.28
N ASP A 87 13.53 4.84 3.36
CA ASP A 87 13.07 4.78 1.96
C ASP A 87 11.59 4.42 1.86
N VAL A 88 11.11 3.47 2.67
CA VAL A 88 9.69 3.06 2.71
C VAL A 88 8.80 4.19 3.23
N ASN A 89 9.22 4.87 4.30
CA ASN A 89 8.44 5.99 4.85
C ASN A 89 8.41 7.19 3.91
N LEU A 90 9.51 7.45 3.20
CA LEU A 90 9.59 8.49 2.20
C LEU A 90 8.69 8.16 0.99
N ALA A 91 8.75 6.93 0.49
CA ALA A 91 7.86 6.46 -0.57
C ALA A 91 6.38 6.59 -0.20
N LEU A 92 5.99 6.15 1.01
CA LEU A 92 4.61 6.34 1.50
C LEU A 92 4.22 7.81 1.55
N SER A 93 5.14 8.67 2.00
CA SER A 93 4.89 10.11 2.10
C SER A 93 4.67 10.73 0.71
N MET A 94 5.46 10.35 -0.30
CA MET A 94 5.27 10.79 -1.69
C MET A 94 3.91 10.34 -2.24
N ILE A 95 3.59 9.04 -2.14
CA ILE A 95 2.33 8.49 -2.68
C ILE A 95 1.12 9.13 -1.99
N ILE A 96 1.15 9.31 -0.66
CA ILE A 96 0.09 9.98 0.09
C ILE A 96 -0.07 11.43 -0.38
N SER A 97 1.02 12.17 -0.56
CA SER A 97 0.98 13.56 -1.02
C SER A 97 0.29 13.69 -2.37
N GLY A 98 0.70 12.86 -3.34
CA GLY A 98 0.12 12.88 -4.67
C GLY A 98 -1.35 12.42 -4.69
N ALA A 99 -1.67 11.34 -3.97
CA ALA A 99 -3.04 10.87 -3.86
C ALA A 99 -3.97 11.93 -3.24
N VAL A 100 -3.53 12.62 -2.19
CA VAL A 100 -4.30 13.70 -1.55
C VAL A 100 -4.41 14.92 -2.47
N GLY A 101 -3.34 15.34 -3.15
CA GLY A 101 -3.38 16.47 -4.09
C GLY A 101 -4.41 16.27 -5.20
N ASN A 102 -4.42 15.09 -5.82
CA ASN A 102 -5.41 14.74 -6.84
C ASN A 102 -6.83 14.49 -6.29
N LEU A 103 -6.97 14.09 -5.02
CA LEU A 103 -8.27 13.96 -4.37
C LEU A 103 -8.89 15.33 -4.06
N ILE A 104 -8.07 16.32 -3.66
CA ILE A 104 -8.52 17.68 -3.39
C ILE A 104 -9.20 18.28 -4.63
N ASP A 105 -8.57 18.15 -5.80
CA ASP A 105 -9.16 18.65 -7.05
C ASP A 105 -10.48 17.94 -7.36
N ARG A 106 -10.52 16.59 -7.27
CA ARG A 106 -11.75 15.85 -7.57
C ARG A 106 -12.91 16.25 -6.68
N ILE A 107 -12.67 16.48 -5.39
CA ILE A 107 -13.71 16.91 -4.45
C ILE A 107 -14.16 18.35 -4.73
N ARG A 108 -13.23 19.25 -5.07
CA ARG A 108 -13.52 20.68 -5.25
C ARG A 108 -14.03 21.04 -6.63
N LEU A 109 -13.53 20.38 -7.66
CA LEU A 109 -13.67 20.75 -9.06
C LEU A 109 -14.40 19.67 -9.90
N ASN A 110 -14.52 18.43 -9.41
CA ASN A 110 -15.00 17.27 -10.17
C ASN A 110 -14.09 16.84 -11.34
N TYR A 111 -12.84 17.28 -11.35
CA TYR A 111 -11.79 16.83 -12.27
C TYR A 111 -10.42 17.09 -11.64
N VAL A 112 -9.35 16.66 -12.30
CA VAL A 112 -7.95 16.96 -11.93
C VAL A 112 -7.36 17.93 -12.94
N ILE A 113 -6.58 18.90 -12.47
CA ILE A 113 -5.86 19.83 -13.34
C ILE A 113 -4.52 19.20 -13.74
N ASP A 114 -4.35 18.93 -15.04
CA ASP A 114 -3.12 18.42 -15.64
C ASP A 114 -2.47 19.47 -16.55
N PHE A 115 -1.14 19.49 -16.62
CA PHE A 115 -0.43 20.56 -17.36
C PHE A 115 0.93 20.20 -17.95
N PHE A 116 1.58 19.09 -17.56
CA PHE A 116 2.84 18.65 -18.16
C PHE A 116 2.60 17.77 -19.38
N ASP A 117 2.98 18.27 -20.57
CA ASP A 117 2.80 17.60 -21.86
C ASP A 117 4.15 17.23 -22.47
N VAL A 118 4.53 15.96 -22.38
CA VAL A 118 5.74 15.39 -23.00
C VAL A 118 5.42 14.91 -24.41
N ARG A 119 5.28 15.89 -25.31
CA ARG A 119 4.83 15.70 -26.70
C ARG A 119 5.72 14.78 -27.53
N LEU A 120 7.03 14.74 -27.26
CA LEU A 120 7.99 13.90 -28.00
C LEU A 120 7.57 12.42 -28.07
N ILE A 121 7.02 11.90 -26.97
CA ILE A 121 6.65 10.48 -26.83
C ILE A 121 5.13 10.26 -26.81
N GLY A 122 4.33 11.31 -26.99
CA GLY A 122 2.87 11.24 -26.92
C GLY A 122 2.35 10.70 -25.58
N PHE A 123 3.03 11.02 -24.48
CA PHE A 123 2.62 10.55 -23.15
C PHE A 123 1.36 11.29 -22.66
N ALA A 124 0.60 10.66 -21.75
CA ALA A 124 -0.53 11.31 -21.11
C ALA A 124 -0.08 12.60 -20.41
N ILE A 125 -0.90 13.64 -20.42
CA ILE A 125 -0.62 14.89 -19.70
C ILE A 125 -0.82 14.63 -18.21
N PHE A 126 0.07 15.16 -17.37
CA PHE A 126 0.10 14.87 -15.93
C PHE A 126 0.43 16.12 -15.09
N ASN A 127 0.46 15.96 -13.78
CA ASN A 127 0.78 17.02 -12.81
C ASN A 127 1.83 16.58 -11.76
N ILE A 128 2.10 17.46 -10.79
CA ILE A 128 3.07 17.17 -9.71
C ILE A 128 2.60 16.02 -8.80
N ALA A 129 1.31 15.95 -8.47
CA ALA A 129 0.76 14.82 -7.72
C ALA A 129 1.01 13.47 -8.42
N ASP A 130 0.87 13.39 -9.74
CA ASP A 130 1.17 12.16 -10.50
C ASP A 130 2.65 11.79 -10.43
N ILE A 131 3.55 12.78 -10.54
CA ILE A 131 4.99 12.57 -10.36
C ILE A 131 5.27 11.98 -8.98
N PHE A 132 4.66 12.49 -7.91
CA PHE A 132 4.85 11.95 -6.57
C PHE A 132 4.34 10.53 -6.42
N VAL A 133 3.19 10.19 -7.02
CA VAL A 133 2.69 8.81 -7.03
C VAL A 133 3.67 7.89 -7.77
N VAL A 134 4.10 8.25 -8.99
CA VAL A 134 4.98 7.40 -9.81
C VAL A 134 6.35 7.24 -9.16
N VAL A 135 7.01 8.33 -8.77
CA VAL A 135 8.34 8.28 -8.13
C VAL A 135 8.25 7.59 -6.77
N GLY A 136 7.19 7.84 -6.00
CA GLY A 136 6.95 7.16 -4.73
C GLY A 136 6.77 5.64 -4.90
N CYS A 137 6.03 5.21 -5.93
CA CYS A 137 5.90 3.79 -6.28
C CYS A 137 7.24 3.17 -6.69
N ILE A 138 8.02 3.84 -7.54
CA ILE A 138 9.35 3.37 -7.93
C ILE A 138 10.26 3.25 -6.70
N LEU A 139 10.27 4.26 -5.83
CA LEU A 139 11.05 4.24 -4.59
C LEU A 139 10.60 3.12 -3.65
N MET A 140 9.29 2.86 -3.55
CA MET A 140 8.74 1.75 -2.76
C MET A 140 9.28 0.41 -3.26
N VAL A 141 9.24 0.18 -4.58
CA VAL A 141 9.76 -1.02 -5.21
C VAL A 141 11.25 -1.19 -4.91
N ILE A 142 12.05 -0.14 -5.10
CA ILE A 142 13.48 -0.14 -4.78
C ILE A 142 13.72 -0.46 -3.29
N ALA A 143 12.95 0.14 -2.38
CA ALA A 143 13.08 -0.05 -0.95
C ALA A 143 12.81 -1.51 -0.52
N ILE A 144 11.82 -2.16 -1.16
CA ILE A 144 11.49 -3.58 -0.95
C ILE A 144 12.64 -4.47 -1.45
N PHE A 145 13.16 -4.21 -2.65
CA PHE A 145 14.25 -5.01 -3.22
C PHE A 145 15.56 -4.87 -2.43
N ARG A 146 15.89 -3.66 -1.95
CA ARG A 146 17.08 -3.42 -1.12
C ARG A 146 16.98 -4.04 0.25
N ASN A 147 15.77 -4.20 0.77
CA ASN A 147 15.54 -4.75 2.09
C ASN A 147 14.59 -5.96 2.01
N LYS A 148 15.01 -7.05 1.35
CA LYS A 148 14.21 -8.29 1.25
C LYS A 148 13.73 -8.82 2.61
N GLU A 149 14.50 -8.57 3.67
CA GLU A 149 14.11 -8.90 5.05
C GLU A 149 12.83 -8.20 5.54
N LEU A 150 12.42 -7.08 4.93
CA LEU A 150 11.14 -6.41 5.25
C LEU A 150 9.93 -7.27 4.94
N LEU A 151 10.06 -8.18 3.96
CA LEU A 151 9.00 -9.14 3.61
C LEU A 151 8.94 -10.29 4.63
N ASN A 152 10.08 -10.64 5.24
CA ASN A 152 10.20 -11.78 6.14
C ASN A 152 9.86 -11.43 7.61
N ASP A 153 10.12 -10.20 8.05
CA ASP A 153 9.82 -9.72 9.40
C ASP A 153 8.92 -8.46 9.39
N PRO A 154 7.60 -8.61 9.18
CA PRO A 154 6.65 -7.50 9.21
C PRO A 154 6.72 -6.70 10.52
N PRO A 155 6.56 -5.36 10.49
CA PRO A 155 6.59 -4.50 11.68
C PRO A 155 5.62 -4.94 12.79
N SER A 156 4.43 -5.44 12.41
CA SER A 156 3.42 -5.95 13.33
C SER A 156 3.89 -7.20 14.08
N LEU A 157 4.60 -8.10 13.40
CA LEU A 157 5.17 -9.32 13.99
C LEU A 157 6.37 -9.01 14.87
N ALA A 158 7.23 -8.06 14.47
CA ALA A 158 8.37 -7.61 15.27
C ALA A 158 7.92 -7.00 16.62
N LYS A 159 6.86 -6.18 16.62
CA LYS A 159 6.26 -5.63 17.85
C LYS A 159 5.75 -6.75 18.77
N LYS A 160 5.05 -7.75 18.22
CA LYS A 160 4.54 -8.91 18.96
C LYS A 160 5.65 -9.79 19.53
N LYS A 161 6.74 -10.01 18.77
CA LYS A 161 7.92 -10.77 19.19
C LYS A 161 8.65 -10.09 20.35
N ARG A 162 8.83 -8.77 20.29
CA ARG A 162 9.40 -7.96 21.39
C ARG A 162 8.55 -8.01 22.65
N GLN A 163 7.22 -7.90 22.53
CA GLN A 163 6.30 -8.01 23.67
C GLN A 163 6.40 -9.39 24.34
N ARG A 164 6.44 -10.48 23.56
CA ARG A 164 6.64 -11.84 24.08
C ARG A 164 7.99 -11.99 24.79
N ALA A 165 9.08 -11.51 24.18
CA ALA A 165 10.41 -11.57 24.79
C ALA A 165 10.45 -10.81 26.13
N ALA A 166 9.83 -9.62 26.20
CA ALA A 166 9.73 -8.84 27.43
C ALA A 166 8.89 -9.54 28.51
N GLN A 167 7.82 -10.25 28.14
CA GLN A 167 7.03 -11.06 29.08
C GLN A 167 7.82 -12.24 29.63
N THR A 168 8.58 -12.95 28.78
CA THR A 168 9.45 -14.06 29.22
C THR A 168 10.52 -13.60 30.19
N LEU A 169 11.17 -12.45 29.91
CA LEU A 169 12.16 -11.82 30.80
C LEU A 169 11.56 -11.38 32.14
N LYS A 170 10.33 -10.86 32.16
CA LYS A 170 9.63 -10.52 33.40
C LYS A 170 9.31 -11.78 34.22
N LYS A 171 8.86 -12.85 33.56
CA LYS A 171 8.53 -14.12 34.23
C LYS A 171 9.76 -14.82 34.82
N SER A 172 10.90 -14.81 34.12
CA SER A 172 12.15 -15.40 34.65
C SER A 172 12.69 -14.62 35.85
N LYS A 173 12.66 -13.28 35.82
CA LYS A 173 13.06 -12.44 36.96
C LYS A 173 12.13 -12.58 38.17
N ALA A 174 10.83 -12.77 37.94
CA ALA A 174 9.89 -13.05 39.02
C ALA A 174 10.18 -14.41 39.68
N SER A 175 10.50 -15.44 38.90
CA SER A 175 10.86 -16.77 39.42
C SER A 175 12.18 -16.75 40.19
N ALA A 176 13.19 -16.00 39.73
CA ALA A 176 14.50 -15.92 40.40
C ALA A 176 14.48 -15.12 41.72
N LYS A 177 13.42 -14.34 41.98
CA LYS A 177 13.28 -13.57 43.22
C LYS A 177 12.61 -14.36 44.35
N THR A 178 11.97 -15.49 44.05
CA THR A 178 11.25 -16.33 45.02
C THR A 178 12.14 -17.41 45.66
N ASP A 179 13.34 -17.66 45.13
CA ASP A 179 14.27 -18.71 45.62
C ASP A 179 15.37 -18.21 46.58
N ASN A 180 15.39 -16.92 46.93
CA ASN A 180 16.29 -16.39 47.97
C ASN A 180 15.54 -16.16 49.29
N THR A 181 15.14 -17.25 49.93
CA THR A 181 14.89 -17.27 51.38
C THR A 181 16.19 -17.77 52.04
N PRO A 182 16.83 -17.03 52.95
CA PRO A 182 17.98 -17.55 53.68
C PRO A 182 17.52 -18.76 54.48
N ALA A 183 18.11 -19.93 54.22
CA ALA A 183 17.99 -21.05 55.13
C ALA A 183 18.69 -20.63 56.44
N GLU A 184 17.90 -20.38 57.49
CA GLU A 184 18.40 -20.27 58.85
C GLU A 184 19.12 -21.57 59.21
N HIS A 185 20.42 -21.45 59.48
CA HIS A 185 21.22 -22.48 60.11
C HIS A 185 20.79 -22.58 61.58
N THR A 186 20.11 -23.65 61.95
CA THR A 186 20.10 -24.16 63.32
C THR A 186 21.06 -25.33 63.39
N ASP A 187 22.19 -25.10 64.05
CA ASP A 187 23.13 -26.14 64.44
C ASP A 187 22.54 -26.90 65.63
N GLU A 188 22.30 -28.21 65.48
CA GLU A 188 22.27 -29.13 66.61
C GLU A 188 22.69 -30.54 66.17
N GLU A 189 23.69 -31.06 66.87
CA GLU A 189 24.34 -32.35 66.68
C GLU A 189 23.43 -33.53 67.04
N ALA A 190 23.53 -34.65 66.31
CA ALA A 190 23.51 -35.98 66.93
C ALA A 190 24.02 -37.07 65.97
N GLN A 191 24.97 -37.84 66.48
CA GLN A 191 25.56 -39.04 65.90
C GLN A 191 24.57 -40.21 65.86
N GLY A 192 24.76 -41.13 64.90
CA GLY A 192 24.52 -42.56 65.14
C GLY A 192 23.62 -43.33 64.17
N LEU A 193 24.22 -44.34 63.53
CA LEU A 193 23.66 -45.69 63.27
C LEU A 193 22.74 -45.94 62.05
N ASN A 194 23.39 -46.43 60.98
CA ASN A 194 23.19 -47.74 60.31
C ASN A 194 21.91 -48.06 59.48
N LYS A 195 22.23 -48.53 58.26
CA LYS A 195 21.60 -49.59 57.42
C LYS A 195 20.31 -49.34 56.62
N ASP A 196 20.51 -49.50 55.31
CA ASP A 196 19.74 -50.30 54.36
C ASP A 196 18.24 -50.03 54.19
N VAL A 197 17.88 -49.35 53.09
CA VAL A 197 16.76 -49.78 52.21
C VAL A 197 17.04 -49.38 50.75
N LEU A 198 17.14 -50.41 49.90
CA LEU A 198 16.63 -50.58 48.52
C LEU A 198 15.97 -49.36 47.83
N SER A 199 15.94 -49.17 46.51
CA SER A 199 16.45 -49.86 45.33
C SER A 199 15.95 -49.05 44.10
N LYS A 200 16.65 -49.17 42.97
CA LYS A 200 16.11 -49.12 41.59
C LYS A 200 15.30 -47.87 41.17
N ARG A 201 15.93 -46.99 40.37
CA ARG A 201 15.23 -46.29 39.28
C ARG A 201 15.84 -46.64 37.92
N LYS A 202 15.11 -47.50 37.18
CA LYS A 202 15.37 -47.86 35.77
C LYS A 202 14.84 -46.77 34.81
N PRO A 203 15.35 -46.70 33.56
CA PRO A 203 14.94 -45.72 32.56
C PRO A 203 13.64 -46.14 31.85
N ARG A 204 12.77 -45.19 31.47
CA ARG A 204 11.56 -45.46 30.67
C ARG A 204 11.72 -44.98 29.22
N LYS A 205 11.65 -45.94 28.29
CA LYS A 205 11.66 -45.78 26.82
C LYS A 205 10.26 -45.45 26.26
N ARG A 206 10.27 -44.66 25.17
CA ARG A 206 9.44 -44.68 23.92
C ARG A 206 7.90 -44.79 23.98
N ARG A 207 7.23 -43.85 23.28
CA ARG A 207 6.10 -44.04 22.33
C ARG A 207 6.26 -43.00 21.21
N ARG A 208 6.70 -43.32 19.98
CA ARG A 208 6.00 -43.90 18.80
C ARG A 208 4.79 -43.09 18.29
N ASN A 209 5.02 -42.47 17.12
CA ASN A 209 4.18 -41.95 16.04
C ASN A 209 2.66 -41.77 16.22
N LEU A 210 2.17 -40.59 15.81
CA LEU A 210 0.97 -40.43 14.99
C LEU A 210 1.13 -39.18 14.10
N GLU A 211 1.13 -39.39 12.78
CA GLU A 211 0.99 -38.34 11.77
C GLU A 211 -0.45 -37.79 11.76
N PRO A 212 -0.66 -36.49 11.47
CA PRO A 212 -1.99 -36.00 11.15
C PRO A 212 -2.31 -36.15 9.65
N LYS A 213 -3.30 -37.00 9.37
CA LYS A 213 -4.05 -37.11 8.10
C LYS A 213 -4.57 -35.73 7.66
N VAL A 214 -4.16 -35.28 6.48
CA VAL A 214 -4.78 -34.15 5.76
C VAL A 214 -6.09 -34.64 5.15
N MET A 215 -7.21 -34.14 5.64
CA MET A 215 -8.54 -34.30 5.02
C MET A 215 -8.74 -33.17 4.01
N THR A 216 -8.57 -33.49 2.73
CA THR A 216 -9.08 -32.73 1.60
C THR A 216 -10.61 -32.74 1.63
N LYS A 217 -11.22 -31.57 1.89
CA LYS A 217 -12.63 -31.33 1.63
C LYS A 217 -12.71 -30.39 0.41
N ILE A 218 -12.87 -30.99 -0.77
CA ILE A 218 -13.25 -30.28 -1.99
C ILE A 218 -14.76 -30.04 -1.87
N GLU A 219 -15.13 -28.80 -1.56
CA GLU A 219 -16.51 -28.35 -1.59
C GLU A 219 -16.83 -27.96 -3.04
N LYS A 220 -17.66 -28.78 -3.69
CA LYS A 220 -18.20 -28.54 -5.02
C LYS A 220 -19.18 -27.36 -4.95
N LEU A 221 -18.88 -26.29 -5.68
CA LEU A 221 -19.83 -25.21 -5.96
C LEU A 221 -20.86 -25.69 -7.00
N PRO A 222 -22.15 -25.37 -6.86
CA PRO A 222 -23.18 -25.79 -7.80
C PRO A 222 -23.12 -25.00 -9.11
N GLU A 223 -23.20 -25.73 -10.22
CA GLU A 223 -23.47 -25.23 -11.56
C GLU A 223 -24.91 -24.70 -11.62
N HIS A 224 -25.10 -23.38 -11.70
CA HIS A 224 -26.33 -22.77 -12.21
C HIS A 224 -26.05 -21.34 -12.69
N TYR A 225 -25.67 -21.20 -13.95
CA TYR A 225 -25.91 -19.99 -14.75
C TYR A 225 -26.44 -20.45 -16.10
N SER A 226 -27.74 -20.75 -16.13
CA SER A 226 -28.52 -20.90 -17.34
C SER A 226 -28.77 -19.51 -17.94
N SER A 227 -28.36 -19.34 -19.19
CA SER A 227 -28.97 -18.46 -20.21
C SER A 227 -29.40 -17.05 -19.77
N ILE A 228 -28.49 -16.09 -19.92
CA ILE A 228 -28.86 -14.69 -20.15
C ILE A 228 -28.82 -14.49 -21.66
N ASP A 229 -29.99 -14.35 -22.27
CA ASP A 229 -30.13 -13.97 -23.67
C ASP A 229 -29.58 -12.55 -23.86
N PHE A 230 -28.49 -12.42 -24.62
CA PHE A 230 -28.03 -11.14 -25.11
C PHE A 230 -28.87 -10.77 -26.32
N GLU A 231 -29.80 -9.83 -26.17
CA GLU A 231 -30.32 -9.11 -27.33
C GLU A 231 -29.16 -8.30 -27.95
N PRO A 232 -28.85 -8.47 -29.24
CA PRO A 232 -27.86 -7.64 -29.89
C PRO A 232 -28.38 -6.21 -29.91
N GLY A 233 -27.64 -5.30 -29.29
CA GLY A 233 -27.92 -3.87 -29.35
C GLY A 233 -27.96 -3.35 -30.79
N PRO A 234 -28.58 -2.18 -31.03
CA PRO A 234 -28.67 -1.61 -32.37
C PRO A 234 -27.27 -1.44 -32.97
N PRO A 235 -27.12 -1.66 -34.30
CA PRO A 235 -25.84 -1.51 -34.95
C PRO A 235 -25.30 -0.08 -34.75
N PRO A 236 -23.99 0.08 -34.57
CA PRO A 236 -23.39 1.40 -34.38
C PRO A 236 -23.68 2.29 -35.60
N GLU A 237 -24.05 3.54 -35.35
CA GLU A 237 -24.28 4.53 -36.41
C GLU A 237 -23.03 4.70 -37.28
N GLU A 238 -23.24 4.74 -38.60
CA GLU A 238 -22.18 4.84 -39.60
C GLU A 238 -21.41 6.17 -39.41
N PRO A 239 -20.08 6.15 -39.22
CA PRO A 239 -19.29 7.36 -38.99
C PRO A 239 -19.54 8.44 -40.06
N GLU A 240 -19.66 9.71 -39.64
CA GLU A 240 -19.99 10.85 -40.53
C GLU A 240 -19.14 10.94 -41.81
N PHE A 241 -17.87 10.50 -41.75
CA PHE A 241 -16.98 10.51 -42.91
C PHE A 241 -17.39 9.53 -44.02
N LEU A 242 -18.12 8.46 -43.70
CA LEU A 242 -18.68 7.52 -44.69
C LEU A 242 -19.99 8.05 -45.31
N GLN A 243 -20.78 8.83 -44.55
CA GLN A 243 -21.97 9.50 -45.08
C GLN A 243 -21.60 10.55 -46.13
N HIS A 244 -20.47 11.23 -45.95
CA HIS A 244 -19.93 12.17 -46.93
C HIS A 244 -19.43 11.51 -48.22
N LYS A 245 -19.02 10.24 -48.19
CA LYS A 245 -18.55 9.52 -49.37
C LYS A 245 -19.70 9.10 -50.29
N LYS A 246 -20.81 8.61 -49.72
CA LYS A 246 -22.03 8.26 -50.49
C LYS A 246 -22.69 9.46 -51.17
N LYS A 247 -22.59 10.68 -50.61
CA LYS A 247 -23.07 11.91 -51.27
C LYS A 247 -22.20 12.35 -52.45
N LYS A 248 -20.95 11.90 -52.51
CA LYS A 248 -20.02 12.23 -53.59
C LYS A 248 -20.15 11.26 -54.77
N ASP A 249 -20.40 9.99 -54.49
CA ASP A 249 -20.54 8.94 -55.51
C ASP A 249 -21.94 8.87 -56.17
N SER A 250 -22.89 9.71 -55.74
CA SER A 250 -24.26 9.82 -56.31
C SER A 250 -24.39 10.99 -57.32
N LYS A 251 -23.30 11.68 -57.65
CA LYS A 251 -23.30 12.88 -58.50
C LYS A 251 -22.47 12.75 -59.78
N ASP A 252 -22.07 11.54 -60.15
CA ASP A 252 -21.46 11.23 -61.44
C ASP A 252 -22.32 10.23 -62.23
#